data_AF-A0A395JJY9-F1
#
_entry.id   AF-A0A395JJY9-F1
#
_cell.length_a   1.000
_cell.length_b   1.000
_cell.length_c   1.000
_cell.angle_alpha   90.00
_cell.angle_beta   90.00
_cell.angle_gamma   90.00
#
_symmetry.space_group_name_H-M   'P 1'
#
loop_
_entity.id
_entity.type
_entity.pdbx_description
1 polymer ?
#
loop_
_entity_poly.entity_id
_entity_poly.type
_entity_poly.pdbx_seq_one_letter_code
_entity_poly.pdbx_strand_id
1 'polypeptide(L)'
;MIEVIGYSTLVFGLICGLFNWLTFAYSVVMKKHTSFIPYIGAAFILVGMFLIGNNTMQNYWWLAFLIEFTTLPVLIIFPAMNLFLKGNDTT
;
A
#
# COMPACT_ATOMS: atom_id res chain seq x y z
N MET A 1 -20.83 -2.25 -16.29
CA MET A 1 -20.23 -0.89 -16.22
C MET A 1 -19.37 -0.73 -14.96
N ILE A 2 -19.89 -1.03 -13.77
CA ILE A 2 -19.14 -1.01 -12.51
C ILE A 2 -17.92 -1.95 -12.52
N GLU A 3 -18.06 -3.16 -13.07
CA GLU A 3 -16.93 -4.10 -13.17
C GLU A 3 -15.77 -3.56 -14.00
N VAL A 4 -16.05 -2.88 -15.13
CA VAL A 4 -15.01 -2.28 -15.98
C VAL A 4 -14.24 -1.20 -15.22
N ILE A 5 -14.96 -0.40 -14.42
CA ILE A 5 -14.35 0.59 -13.51
C ILE A 5 -13.49 -0.16 -12.49
N GLY A 6 -14.01 -1.21 -11.86
CA GLY A 6 -13.29 -2.02 -10.89
C GLY A 6 -11.99 -2.61 -11.43
N TYR A 7 -12.02 -3.24 -12.62
CA TYR A 7 -10.81 -3.75 -13.27
C TYR A 7 -9.81 -2.64 -13.61
N SER A 8 -10.29 -1.50 -14.10
CA SER A 8 -9.42 -0.36 -14.43
C SER A 8 -8.75 0.20 -13.18
N THR A 9 -9.50 0.33 -12.08
CA THR A 9 -9.00 0.77 -10.77
C THR A 9 -7.99 -0.22 -10.21
N LEU A 10 -8.25 -1.52 -10.33
CA LEU A 10 -7.33 -2.58 -9.90
C LEU A 10 -6.02 -2.52 -10.68
N VAL A 11 -6.08 -2.43 -12.01
CA VAL A 11 -4.88 -2.32 -12.86
C VAL A 11 -4.09 -1.05 -12.54
N PHE A 12 -4.77 0.08 -12.34
CA PHE A 12 -4.11 1.33 -11.93
C PHE A 12 -3.40 1.17 -10.59
N GLY A 13 -4.05 0.55 -9.60
CA GLY A 13 -3.45 0.24 -8.30
C GLY A 13 -2.20 -0.64 -8.42
N LEU A 14 -2.23 -1.68 -9.26
CA LEU A 14 -1.07 -2.53 -9.54
C LEU A 14 0.09 -1.76 -10.18
N ILE A 15 -0.20 -0.88 -11.14
CA ILE A 15 0.81 -0.04 -11.79
C ILE A 15 1.45 0.91 -10.76
N CYS A 16 0.63 1.58 -9.94
CA CYS A 16 1.12 2.41 -8.84
C CYS A 16 2.03 1.62 -7.90
N GLY A 17 1.66 0.38 -7.57
CA GLY A 17 2.46 -0.48 -6.71
C GLY A 17 3.81 -0.86 -7.32
N LEU A 18 3.86 -1.17 -8.62
CA LEU A 18 5.12 -1.42 -9.34
C LEU A 18 6.05 -0.21 -9.31
N PHE A 19 5.53 1.00 -9.57
CA PHE A 19 6.32 2.23 -9.45
C PHE A 19 6.81 2.49 -8.03
N ASN A 20 5.99 2.15 -7.04
CA ASN A 20 6.37 2.28 -5.65
C ASN A 20 7.50 1.31 -5.26
N TRP A 21 7.46 0.06 -5.73
CA TRP A 21 8.57 -0.89 -5.59
C TRP A 21 9.88 -0.36 -6.19
N LEU A 22 9.82 0.18 -7.42
CA LEU A 22 10.98 0.77 -8.08
C LEU A 22 11.54 1.95 -7.30
N THR A 23 10.65 2.81 -6.79
CA THR A 23 11.03 3.99 -5.99
C THR A 23 11.63 3.56 -4.65
N PHE A 24 11.06 2.55 -4.00
CA PHE A 24 11.60 1.99 -2.76
C PHE A 24 12.99 1.37 -2.99
N ALA A 25 13.14 0.52 -3.99
CA ALA A 25 14.44 -0.07 -4.34
C ALA A 25 15.49 1.00 -4.64
N TYR A 26 15.12 2.01 -5.44
CA TYR A 26 15.99 3.15 -5.75
C TYR A 26 16.40 3.91 -4.49
N SER A 27 15.45 4.21 -3.61
CA SER A 27 15.72 4.95 -2.36
C SER A 27 16.57 4.16 -1.37
N VAL A 28 16.40 2.83 -1.29
CA VAL A 28 17.26 1.96 -0.49
C VAL A 28 18.70 1.98 -1.02
N VAL A 29 18.88 1.88 -2.34
CA VAL A 29 20.21 1.93 -2.99
C VAL A 29 20.85 3.32 -2.82
N MET A 30 20.06 4.39 -2.97
CA MET A 30 20.54 5.77 -2.91
C MET A 30 20.53 6.39 -1.50
N LYS A 31 20.13 5.62 -0.47
CA LYS A 31 19.95 6.09 0.92
C LYS A 31 19.11 7.37 1.05
N LYS A 32 18.07 7.51 0.24
CA LYS A 32 17.15 8.66 0.25
C LYS A 32 15.87 8.32 1.03
N HIS A 33 15.26 9.33 1.64
CA HIS A 33 13.97 9.16 2.31
C HIS A 33 12.88 8.77 1.29
N THR A 34 12.16 7.68 1.59
CA THR A 34 11.00 7.22 0.81
C THR A 34 9.74 7.96 1.21
N SER A 35 8.94 8.37 0.22
CA SER A 35 7.70 9.12 0.41
C SER A 35 6.50 8.21 0.74
N PHE A 36 5.44 8.78 1.31
CA PHE A 36 4.20 8.13 1.79
C PHE A 36 3.28 7.55 0.66
N ILE A 37 3.83 7.37 -0.53
CA ILE A 37 3.14 6.87 -1.73
C ILE A 37 2.60 5.41 -1.61
N PRO A 38 3.15 4.49 -0.78
CA PRO A 38 2.68 3.10 -0.68
C PRO A 38 1.18 2.90 -0.49
N TYR A 39 0.54 3.78 0.28
CA TYR A 39 -0.86 3.61 0.67
C TYR A 39 -1.84 3.78 -0.49
N ILE A 40 -1.44 4.54 -1.52
CA ILE A 40 -2.31 4.86 -2.64
C ILE A 40 -2.51 3.61 -3.52
N GLY A 41 -1.44 2.85 -3.79
CA GLY A 41 -1.50 1.62 -4.58
C GLY A 41 -2.39 0.56 -3.92
N ALA A 42 -2.16 0.27 -2.64
CA ALA A 42 -2.96 -0.69 -1.87
C ALA A 42 -4.45 -0.29 -1.80
N ALA A 43 -4.74 1.00 -1.60
CA ALA A 43 -6.11 1.51 -1.57
C ALA A 43 -6.83 1.31 -2.92
N PHE A 44 -6.17 1.61 -4.03
CA PHE A 44 -6.75 1.39 -5.37
C PHE A 44 -6.97 -0.09 -5.66
N ILE A 45 -6.04 -0.98 -5.27
CA ILE A 45 -6.23 -2.44 -5.43
C ILE A 45 -7.46 -2.90 -4.64
N LEU A 46 -7.57 -2.51 -3.36
CA LEU A 46 -8.74 -2.86 -2.52
C LEU A 46 -10.04 -2.36 -3.13
N VAL A 47 -10.12 -1.07 -3.48
CA VAL A 47 -11.33 -0.48 -4.07
C VAL A 47 -11.70 -1.20 -5.37
N GLY A 48 -10.74 -1.50 -6.24
CA GLY A 48 -10.96 -2.27 -7.46
C GLY A 48 -11.55 -3.66 -7.19
N MET A 49 -10.98 -4.40 -6.23
CA MET A 49 -11.46 -5.74 -5.84
C MET A 49 -12.89 -5.72 -5.30
N PHE A 50 -13.25 -4.71 -4.50
CA PHE A 50 -14.61 -4.56 -3.98
C PHE A 50 -15.61 -4.13 -5.07
N LEU A 51 -15.20 -3.25 -6.00
CA LEU A 51 -16.03 -2.83 -7.13
C LEU A 51 -16.32 -3.94 -8.15
N ILE A 52 -15.38 -4.87 -8.35
CA ILE A 52 -15.60 -6.04 -9.22
C ILE A 52 -16.72 -6.94 -8.65
N GLY A 53 -16.98 -6.91 -7.34
CA GLY A 53 -18.10 -7.64 -6.74
C GLY A 53 -17.95 -9.16 -6.74
N ASN A 54 -16.77 -9.70 -7.07
CA ASN A 54 -16.51 -11.13 -7.08
C ASN A 54 -16.08 -11.61 -5.68
N ASN A 55 -16.90 -12.47 -5.06
CA ASN A 55 -16.64 -13.03 -3.73
C ASN A 55 -15.26 -13.67 -3.60
N THR A 56 -14.76 -14.31 -4.66
CA THR A 56 -13.42 -14.90 -4.67
C THR A 56 -12.37 -13.81 -4.47
N MET A 57 -12.42 -12.72 -5.26
CA MET A 57 -11.46 -11.62 -5.10
C MET A 57 -11.59 -10.96 -3.72
N GLN A 58 -12.81 -10.73 -3.23
CA GLN A 58 -13.01 -10.13 -1.92
C GLN A 58 -12.45 -11.00 -0.79
N ASN A 59 -12.52 -12.33 -0.87
CA ASN A 59 -11.91 -13.23 0.12
C ASN A 59 -10.36 -13.12 0.16
N TYR A 60 -9.76 -12.67 -0.94
CA TYR A 60 -8.31 -12.45 -1.05
C TYR A 60 -7.91 -10.97 -0.90
N TRP A 61 -8.73 -10.13 -0.27
CA TRP A 61 -8.46 -8.70 -0.05
C TRP A 61 -7.07 -8.43 0.58
N TRP A 62 -6.61 -9.33 1.44
CA TRP A 62 -5.31 -9.25 2.10
C TRP A 62 -4.12 -9.30 1.11
N LEU A 63 -4.30 -9.85 -0.09
CA LEU A 63 -3.28 -9.84 -1.13
C LEU A 63 -2.90 -8.43 -1.57
N ALA A 64 -3.80 -7.44 -1.44
CA ALA A 64 -3.47 -6.05 -1.74
C ALA A 64 -2.29 -5.53 -0.90
N PHE A 65 -2.20 -5.96 0.36
CA PHE A 65 -1.11 -5.60 1.27
C PHE A 65 0.17 -6.41 1.05
N LEU A 66 0.08 -7.59 0.43
CA LEU A 66 1.26 -8.35 0.02
C LEU A 66 1.86 -7.84 -1.28
N ILE A 67 0.99 -7.56 -2.25
CA ILE A 67 1.40 -6.94 -3.52
C ILE A 67 2.08 -5.60 -3.19
N GLU A 68 1.50 -4.84 -2.28
CA GLU A 68 2.12 -3.65 -1.74
C GLU A 68 2.76 -3.91 -0.37
N PHE A 69 3.76 -4.79 -0.32
CA PHE A 69 4.41 -5.17 0.94
C PHE A 69 5.05 -3.98 1.67
N THR A 70 5.28 -2.84 1.01
CA THR A 70 5.77 -1.62 1.67
C THR A 70 4.72 -1.01 2.59
N THR A 71 3.43 -1.31 2.38
CA THR A 71 2.33 -0.80 3.23
C THR A 71 2.40 -1.36 4.65
N LEU A 72 2.65 -2.67 4.81
CA LEU A 72 2.65 -3.33 6.12
C LEU A 72 3.74 -2.81 7.07
N PRO A 73 5.02 -2.72 6.67
CA PRO A 73 6.08 -2.12 7.47
C PRO A 73 5.75 -0.68 7.83
N VAL A 74 5.26 0.14 6.91
CA VAL A 74 4.93 1.54 7.27
C VAL A 74 3.75 1.58 8.24
N LEU A 75 2.75 0.71 8.08
CA LEU A 75 1.57 0.65 8.95
C LEU A 75 1.90 0.16 10.38
N ILE A 76 2.95 -0.65 10.55
CA ILE A 76 3.43 -1.12 11.85
C ILE A 76 4.50 -0.20 12.45
N ILE A 77 5.50 0.18 11.66
CA ILE A 77 6.68 0.95 12.10
C ILE A 77 6.30 2.39 12.41
N PHE A 78 5.45 3.03 11.61
CA PHE A 78 5.13 4.45 11.79
C PHE A 78 4.40 4.74 13.11
N PRO A 79 3.35 3.98 13.51
CA PRO A 79 2.74 4.15 14.83
C PRO A 79 3.68 3.73 15.97
N ALA A 80 4.44 2.65 15.80
CA ALA A 80 5.39 2.18 16.82
C ALA A 80 6.48 3.21 17.11
N MET A 81 7.06 3.83 16.08
CA MET A 81 8.04 4.90 16.23
C MET A 81 7.44 6.12 16.93
N ASN A 82 6.23 6.54 16.55
CA ASN A 82 5.56 7.66 17.21
C ASN A 82 5.26 7.39 18.68
N LEU A 83 4.89 6.16 19.05
CA LEU A 83 4.69 5.76 20.45
C LEU A 83 6.01 5.78 21.22
N PHE A 84 7.10 5.30 20.61
CA PHE A 84 8.41 5.25 21.27
C PHE A 84 9.03 6.63 21.48
N LEU A 85 8.93 7.51 20.48
CA LEU A 85 9.45 8.89 20.58
C LEU A 85 8.65 9.71 21.59
N LYS A 86 7.32 9.59 21.59
CA LYS A 86 6.45 10.29 22.55
C LYS A 86 6.68 9.87 24.00
N GLY A 87 7.22 8.67 24.24
CA GLY A 87 7.59 8.20 25.57
C GLY A 87 8.92 8.75 26.11
N ASN A 88 9.80 9.23 25.23
CA ASN A 88 11.11 9.78 25.62
C ASN A 88 11.10 11.30 25.84
N ASP A 89 10.07 12.01 25.35
CA ASP A 89 9.93 13.45 25.54
C ASP A 89 9.34 13.84 26.92
N THR A 90 8.96 12.86 27.75
CA THR A 90 8.36 13.08 29.08
C THR A 90 9.30 12.79 30.26
N THR A 91 10.60 12.60 30.02
CA THR A 91 11.64 12.45 31.06
C THR A 91 12.62 13.61 31.00
#